data_AF-K2DH89-F1
#
_entry.id   AF-K2DH89-F1
#
_cell.length_a   1.000
_cell.length_b   1.000
_cell.length_c   1.000
_cell.angle_alpha   90.00
_cell.angle_beta   90.00
_cell.angle_gamma   90.00
#
_symmetry.space_group_name_H-M   'P 1'
#
loop_
_entity.id
_entity.type
_entity.pdbx_description
1 polymer ?
#
loop_
_entity_poly.entity_id
_entity_poly.type
_entity_poly.pdbx_seq_one_letter_code
_entity_poly.pdbx_strand_id
1 'polypeptide(L)'
;MEDLNTPNKQVWALQKIKDIDPVVEHCVRDLSKLDPLKYIKITSNGVIASNQIEGKRDKVPVTKPFHPTAIGIRLIFDFQFKTLEFFEINSATKGWGEKMVEAALNSLPLDWQPTIVMDWSDGFWDRMKKVHNRFTWLVI
;
A
#
# COMPACT_ATOMS: atom_id res chain seq x y z
N MET A 1 -0.24 15.96 -8.12
CA MET A 1 0.74 14.86 -8.12
C MET A 1 1.81 15.03 -9.19
N GLU A 2 3.06 14.96 -8.77
CA GLU A 2 4.25 14.90 -9.64
C GLU A 2 4.26 13.62 -10.50
N ASP A 3 4.86 13.67 -11.70
CA ASP A 3 5.03 12.48 -12.52
C ASP A 3 6.13 11.57 -11.93
N LEU A 4 5.72 10.42 -11.41
CA LEU A 4 6.60 9.42 -10.81
C LEU A 4 6.96 8.27 -11.76
N ASN A 5 6.58 8.36 -13.04
CA ASN A 5 6.87 7.33 -14.03
C ASN A 5 8.36 7.32 -14.39
N THR A 6 8.92 6.12 -14.52
CA THR A 6 10.27 5.88 -15.05
C THR A 6 10.24 4.68 -16.01
N PRO A 7 11.30 4.38 -16.78
CA PRO A 7 11.32 3.19 -17.64
C PRO A 7 10.99 1.88 -16.92
N ASN A 8 11.26 1.81 -15.61
CA ASN A 8 11.04 0.62 -14.78
C ASN A 8 9.88 0.75 -13.79
N LYS A 9 9.15 1.88 -13.81
CA LYS A 9 8.08 2.15 -12.84
C LYS A 9 6.90 2.87 -13.50
N GLN A 10 5.71 2.33 -13.30
CA GLN A 10 4.47 2.89 -13.81
C GLN A 10 3.57 3.28 -12.64
N VAL A 11 3.16 4.54 -12.61
CA VAL A 11 2.20 5.09 -11.65
C VAL A 11 1.03 5.68 -12.43
N TRP A 12 -0.18 5.21 -12.13
CA TRP A 12 -1.38 5.68 -12.81
C TRP A 12 -2.59 5.72 -11.88
N ALA A 13 -3.55 6.60 -12.19
CA ALA A 13 -4.83 6.68 -11.52
C ALA A 13 -5.95 6.17 -12.43
N LEU A 14 -7.06 5.70 -11.83
CA LEU A 14 -8.29 5.47 -12.60
C LEU A 14 -8.77 6.79 -13.21
N GLN A 15 -9.23 6.76 -14.47
CA GLN A 15 -9.65 7.96 -15.23
C GLN A 15 -10.69 8.85 -14.51
N LYS A 16 -11.53 8.24 -13.66
CA LYS A 16 -12.56 8.96 -12.90
C LYS A 16 -12.02 9.79 -11.73
N ILE A 17 -10.75 9.59 -11.36
CA ILE A 17 -10.08 10.32 -10.29
C ILE A 17 -9.56 11.63 -10.89
N LYS A 18 -10.16 12.74 -10.48
CA LYS A 18 -9.78 14.09 -10.94
C LYS A 18 -8.72 14.71 -10.04
N ASP A 19 -8.86 14.49 -8.74
CA ASP A 19 -8.00 15.03 -7.70
C ASP A 19 -7.53 13.88 -6.78
N ILE A 20 -6.28 13.94 -6.37
CA ILE A 20 -5.67 12.95 -5.46
C ILE A 20 -5.40 13.67 -4.14
N ASP A 21 -5.92 13.10 -3.05
CA ASP A 21 -5.70 13.64 -1.71
C ASP A 21 -4.19 13.64 -1.35
N PRO A 22 -3.67 14.68 -0.68
CA PRO A 22 -2.26 14.74 -0.29
C PRO A 22 -1.76 13.52 0.50
N VAL A 23 -2.60 12.92 1.35
CA VAL A 23 -2.24 11.71 2.11
C VAL A 23 -1.97 10.54 1.16
N VAL A 24 -2.80 10.39 0.13
CA VAL A 24 -2.62 9.37 -0.91
C VAL A 24 -1.39 9.67 -1.76
N GLU A 25 -1.19 10.92 -2.17
CA GLU A 25 -0.01 11.33 -2.94
C GLU A 25 1.30 11.03 -2.20
N HIS A 26 1.40 11.38 -0.92
CA HIS A 26 2.59 11.09 -0.12
C HIS A 26 2.82 9.59 0.05
N CYS A 27 1.76 8.81 0.30
CA CYS A 27 1.85 7.36 0.38
C CYS A 27 2.38 6.75 -0.93
N VAL A 28 1.85 7.18 -2.09
CA VAL A 28 2.31 6.71 -3.40
C VAL A 28 3.77 7.09 -3.64
N ARG A 29 4.16 8.31 -3.27
CA ARG A 29 5.56 8.77 -3.38
C ARG A 29 6.50 7.92 -2.54
N ASP A 30 6.13 7.57 -1.31
CA ASP A 30 6.97 6.74 -0.45
C ASP A 30 7.03 5.28 -0.95
N LEU A 31 5.90 4.70 -1.36
CA LEU A 31 5.87 3.37 -1.99
C LEU A 31 6.70 3.33 -3.29
N SER A 32 6.68 4.41 -4.08
CA SER A 32 7.46 4.51 -5.32
C SER A 32 8.96 4.50 -5.10
N LYS A 33 9.46 4.70 -3.87
CA LYS A 33 10.90 4.61 -3.58
C LYS A 33 11.36 3.16 -3.38
N LEU A 34 10.44 2.22 -3.22
CA LEU A 34 10.77 0.81 -3.04
C LEU A 34 11.08 0.15 -4.38
N ASP A 35 12.32 -0.31 -4.56
CA ASP A 35 12.80 -0.91 -5.82
C ASP A 35 11.91 -2.03 -6.40
N PRO A 36 11.32 -2.94 -5.59
CA PRO A 36 10.46 -3.99 -6.13
C PRO A 36 9.14 -3.47 -6.69
N LEU A 37 8.62 -2.35 -6.19
CA LEU A 37 7.29 -1.86 -6.57
C LEU A 37 7.36 -1.14 -7.92
N LYS A 38 7.05 -1.87 -8.99
CA LYS A 38 7.11 -1.41 -10.38
C LYS A 38 5.80 -0.81 -10.86
N TYR A 39 4.68 -1.23 -10.27
CA TYR A 39 3.35 -0.85 -10.72
C TYR A 39 2.57 -0.31 -9.54
N ILE A 40 2.14 0.94 -9.61
CA ILE A 40 1.32 1.59 -8.57
C ILE A 40 0.06 2.16 -9.22
N LYS A 41 -1.09 1.64 -8.79
CA LYS A 41 -2.42 2.03 -9.26
C LYS A 41 -3.15 2.78 -8.16
N ILE A 42 -3.57 4.01 -8.43
CA ILE A 42 -4.43 4.80 -7.56
C ILE A 42 -5.88 4.48 -7.93
N THR A 43 -6.64 4.00 -6.94
CA THR A 43 -8.06 3.65 -7.06
C THR A 43 -8.94 4.72 -6.40
N SER A 44 -10.26 4.61 -6.52
CA SER A 44 -11.18 5.57 -5.89
C SER A 44 -11.14 5.56 -4.37
N ASN A 45 -10.59 4.52 -3.75
CA ASN A 45 -10.55 4.36 -2.30
C ASN A 45 -9.15 4.02 -1.77
N GLY A 46 -8.10 4.14 -2.59
CA GLY A 46 -6.74 3.94 -2.11
C GLY A 46 -5.73 3.59 -3.19
N VAL A 47 -4.81 2.67 -2.85
CA VAL A 47 -3.61 2.40 -3.63
C VAL A 47 -3.36 0.90 -3.70
N ILE A 48 -2.99 0.42 -4.88
CA ILE A 48 -2.50 -0.96 -5.09
C ILE A 48 -1.11 -0.84 -5.69
N ALA A 49 -0.11 -1.47 -5.07
CA ALA A 49 1.26 -1.45 -5.55
C ALA A 49 1.84 -2.86 -5.61
N SER A 50 2.62 -3.19 -6.65
CA SER A 50 3.27 -4.49 -6.77
C SER A 50 4.45 -4.50 -7.74
N ASN A 51 5.28 -5.53 -7.66
CA ASN A 51 6.27 -5.88 -8.68
C ASN A 51 5.65 -6.54 -9.93
N GLN A 52 4.39 -6.96 -9.86
CA GLN A 52 3.67 -7.69 -10.90
C GLN A 52 2.28 -7.11 -11.14
N ILE A 53 1.75 -7.31 -12.34
CA ILE A 53 0.37 -6.97 -12.69
C ILE A 53 -0.32 -8.19 -13.30
N GLU A 54 -1.61 -8.28 -13.09
CA GLU A 54 -2.50 -9.21 -13.78
C GLU A 54 -3.56 -8.45 -14.58
N GLY A 55 -4.30 -9.18 -15.42
CA GLY A 55 -5.31 -8.60 -16.30
C GLY A 55 -4.75 -8.05 -17.61
N LYS A 56 -5.50 -8.25 -18.70
CA LYS A 56 -5.09 -7.82 -20.06
C LYS A 56 -5.49 -6.35 -20.34
N ARG A 57 -6.75 -6.01 -20.07
CA ARG A 57 -7.32 -4.68 -20.34
C ARG A 57 -7.27 -3.77 -19.13
N ASP A 58 -7.75 -4.27 -17.99
CA ASP A 58 -7.57 -3.60 -16.71
C ASP A 58 -6.38 -4.23 -15.99
N LYS A 59 -5.23 -3.54 -16.03
CA LYS A 59 -4.03 -3.98 -15.33
C LYS A 59 -4.22 -3.74 -13.83
N VAL A 60 -4.01 -4.77 -13.02
CA VAL A 60 -4.17 -4.72 -11.57
C VAL A 60 -2.88 -5.22 -10.91
N PRO A 61 -2.22 -4.42 -10.05
CA PRO A 61 -1.04 -4.91 -9.33
C PRO A 61 -1.38 -6.08 -8.40
N VAL A 62 -0.55 -7.13 -8.42
CA VAL A 62 -0.81 -8.39 -7.69
C VAL A 62 -0.41 -8.26 -6.21
N THR A 63 -1.37 -8.41 -5.30
CA THR A 63 -1.17 -8.22 -3.85
C THR A 63 -1.69 -9.39 -3.00
N LYS A 64 -2.32 -10.37 -3.63
CA LYS A 64 -2.95 -11.52 -2.99
C LYS A 64 -1.94 -12.25 -2.08
N PRO A 65 -2.32 -12.55 -0.82
CA PRO A 65 -1.47 -13.33 0.09
C PRO A 65 -1.05 -14.68 -0.50
N PHE A 66 0.12 -15.15 -0.09
CA PHE A 66 0.75 -16.42 -0.51
C PHE A 66 1.09 -16.52 -2.00
N HIS A 67 1.06 -15.42 -2.76
CA HIS A 67 1.52 -15.43 -4.14
C HIS A 67 3.03 -15.72 -4.20
N PRO A 68 3.50 -16.70 -4.99
CA PRO A 68 4.84 -17.27 -4.86
C PRO A 68 5.99 -16.30 -5.22
N THR A 69 5.70 -15.26 -6.00
CA THR A 69 6.72 -14.34 -6.53
C THR A 69 6.36 -12.86 -6.41
N ALA A 70 5.14 -12.54 -5.95
CA ALA A 70 4.70 -11.16 -5.91
C ALA A 70 5.21 -10.48 -4.64
N ILE A 71 5.55 -9.21 -4.76
CA ILE A 71 5.79 -8.31 -3.65
C ILE A 71 4.83 -7.16 -3.88
N GLY A 72 3.81 -7.04 -3.04
CA GLY A 72 2.76 -6.06 -3.26
C GLY A 72 1.92 -5.78 -2.01
N ILE A 73 1.25 -4.65 -2.05
CA ILE A 73 0.44 -4.09 -0.97
C ILE A 73 -0.80 -3.42 -1.56
N ARG A 74 -1.94 -3.61 -0.90
CA ARG A 74 -3.19 -2.92 -1.19
C ARG A 74 -3.66 -2.18 0.04
N LEU A 75 -3.89 -0.90 -0.13
CA LEU A 75 -4.28 0.04 0.89
C LEU A 75 -5.66 0.62 0.57
N ILE A 76 -6.49 0.77 1.60
CA ILE A 76 -7.78 1.45 1.51
C ILE A 76 -7.76 2.61 2.51
N PHE A 77 -8.16 3.80 2.06
CA PHE A 77 -8.25 5.00 2.86
C PHE A 77 -9.72 5.31 3.12
N ASP A 78 -10.08 5.46 4.39
CA ASP A 78 -11.35 6.02 4.81
C ASP A 78 -11.10 7.43 5.37
N PHE A 79 -11.47 8.46 4.61
CA PHE A 79 -11.26 9.85 5.02
C PHE A 79 -12.25 10.32 6.09
N GLN A 80 -13.42 9.68 6.20
CA GLN A 80 -14.41 10.03 7.20
C GLN A 80 -13.96 9.56 8.59
N PHE A 81 -13.45 8.35 8.69
CA PHE A 81 -12.95 7.76 9.94
C PHE A 81 -11.43 7.90 10.11
N LYS A 82 -10.74 8.47 9.12
CA LYS A 82 -9.27 8.61 9.07
C LYS A 82 -8.54 7.29 9.31
N THR A 83 -8.96 6.24 8.61
CA THR A 83 -8.32 4.92 8.70
C THR A 83 -7.51 4.61 7.45
N LEU A 84 -6.37 3.97 7.65
CA LEU A 84 -5.58 3.35 6.58
C LEU A 84 -5.62 1.83 6.77
N GLU A 85 -6.43 1.15 5.98
CA GLU A 85 -6.53 -0.30 6.03
C GLU A 85 -5.44 -0.95 5.17
N PHE A 86 -4.69 -1.89 5.75
CA PHE A 86 -3.84 -2.82 5.00
C PHE A 86 -4.68 -4.01 4.54
N PHE A 87 -5.43 -3.81 3.46
CA PHE A 87 -6.38 -4.79 2.95
C PHE A 87 -5.70 -6.10 2.49
N GLU A 88 -4.61 -5.99 1.73
CA GLU A 88 -3.79 -7.13 1.31
C GLU A 88 -2.31 -6.78 1.36
N ILE A 89 -1.48 -7.76 1.74
CA ILE A 89 -0.03 -7.66 1.64
C ILE A 89 0.54 -9.02 1.27
N ASN A 90 1.51 -9.03 0.35
CA ASN A 90 2.27 -10.23 0.00
C ASN A 90 3.73 -9.89 -0.19
N SER A 91 4.61 -10.75 0.30
CA SER A 91 6.06 -10.56 0.24
C SER A 91 6.74 -11.89 -0.04
N ALA A 92 6.90 -12.25 -1.32
CA ALA A 92 7.58 -13.47 -1.73
C ALA A 92 9.05 -13.55 -1.26
N THR A 93 9.69 -12.40 -1.03
CA THR A 93 11.04 -12.30 -0.47
C THR A 93 10.96 -11.64 0.90
N LYS A 94 11.63 -12.22 1.91
CA LYS A 94 11.63 -11.71 3.29
C LYS A 94 12.09 -10.25 3.36
N GLY A 95 11.43 -9.46 4.22
CA GLY A 95 11.81 -8.07 4.53
C GLY A 95 11.04 -7.01 3.74
N TRP A 96 10.44 -7.33 2.60
CA TRP A 96 9.67 -6.33 1.84
C TRP A 96 8.32 -5.99 2.45
N GLY A 97 7.66 -6.94 3.13
CA GLY A 97 6.44 -6.67 3.87
C GLY A 97 6.59 -5.51 4.86
N GLU A 98 7.64 -5.55 5.69
CA GLU A 98 7.96 -4.49 6.65
C GLU A 98 8.27 -3.15 5.96
N LYS A 99 9.10 -3.17 4.91
CA LYS A 99 9.41 -1.95 4.14
C LYS A 99 8.19 -1.31 3.48
N MET A 100 7.23 -2.12 3.02
CA MET A 100 5.97 -1.61 2.46
C MET A 100 5.09 -0.98 3.54
N VAL A 101 5.01 -1.58 4.72
CA VAL A 101 4.29 -1.00 5.87
C VAL A 101 4.95 0.31 6.30
N GLU A 102 6.27 0.33 6.45
CA GLU A 102 7.03 1.53 6.81
C GLU A 102 6.79 2.66 5.80
N ALA A 103 6.90 2.37 4.49
CA ALA A 103 6.63 3.35 3.44
C ALA A 103 5.18 3.88 3.47
N ALA A 104 4.20 3.01 3.71
CA ALA A 104 2.80 3.41 3.80
C ALA A 104 2.52 4.32 5.01
N LEU A 105 3.21 4.09 6.13
CA LEU A 105 3.03 4.81 7.39
C LEU A 105 3.94 6.04 7.54
N ASN A 106 5.00 6.15 6.74
CA ASN A 106 6.02 7.18 6.89
C ASN A 106 5.42 8.59 6.88
N SER A 107 4.57 8.87 5.89
CA SER A 107 3.89 10.15 5.69
C SER A 107 2.42 10.17 6.15
N LEU A 108 1.96 9.11 6.85
CA LEU A 108 0.59 9.06 7.37
C LEU A 108 0.46 10.02 8.57
N PRO A 109 -0.52 10.94 8.58
CA PRO A 109 -0.74 11.82 9.71
C PRO A 109 -1.06 11.05 11.00
N LEU A 110 -0.60 11.55 12.16
CA LEU A 110 -0.73 10.84 13.44
C LEU A 110 -2.16 10.72 13.97
N ASP A 111 -3.09 11.53 13.45
CA ASP A 111 -4.52 11.45 13.76
C ASP A 111 -5.25 10.40 12.91
N TRP A 112 -4.52 9.67 12.04
CA TRP A 112 -5.04 8.51 11.32
C TRP A 112 -4.75 7.21 12.07
N GLN A 113 -5.59 6.21 11.83
CA GLN A 113 -5.52 4.90 12.45
C GLN A 113 -5.23 3.81 11.42
N PRO A 114 -4.01 3.24 11.42
CA PRO A 114 -3.70 2.04 10.66
C PRO A 114 -4.60 0.89 11.11
N THR A 115 -5.20 0.18 10.17
CA THR A 115 -6.21 -0.85 10.44
C THR A 115 -5.88 -2.17 9.75
N ILE A 116 -6.02 -3.27 10.49
CA ILE A 116 -5.93 -4.66 9.97
C ILE A 116 -7.27 -5.34 10.25
N VAL A 117 -7.96 -5.80 9.20
CA VAL A 117 -9.25 -6.52 9.33
C VAL A 117 -9.05 -8.04 9.42
N MET A 118 -8.00 -8.57 8.80
CA MET A 118 -7.69 -10.00 8.90
C MET A 118 -6.17 -10.22 8.94
N ASP A 119 -5.69 -10.92 9.98
CA ASP A 119 -4.28 -11.30 10.12
C ASP A 119 -4.06 -12.76 9.73
N TRP A 120 -3.43 -13.00 8.58
CA TRP A 120 -3.01 -14.33 8.12
C TRP A 120 -1.48 -14.50 8.15
N SER A 121 -0.80 -13.63 8.89
CA SER A 121 0.63 -13.35 8.77
C SER A 121 1.48 -13.89 9.94
N ASP A 122 0.86 -14.70 10.80
CA ASP A 122 1.50 -15.41 11.93
C ASP A 122 2.42 -14.50 12.77
N GLY A 123 1.84 -13.41 13.31
CA GLY A 123 2.54 -12.49 14.20
C GLY A 123 3.32 -11.36 13.51
N PHE A 124 3.34 -11.29 12.18
CA PHE A 124 3.95 -10.15 11.47
C PHE A 124 3.30 -8.82 11.87
N TRP A 125 1.97 -8.74 11.95
CA TRP A 125 1.29 -7.50 12.36
C TRP A 125 1.53 -7.15 13.83
N ASP A 126 1.71 -8.14 14.72
CA ASP A 126 2.12 -7.86 16.11
C ASP A 126 3.48 -7.18 16.19
N ARG A 127 4.43 -7.59 15.33
CA ARG A 127 5.72 -6.90 15.20
C ARG A 127 5.55 -5.49 14.65
N MET A 128 4.76 -5.30 13.59
CA MET A 128 4.54 -3.98 12.98
C MET A 128 3.89 -2.99 13.96
N LYS A 129 2.91 -3.43 14.75
CA LYS A 129 2.28 -2.63 15.82
C LYS A 129 3.28 -2.17 16.88
N LYS A 130 4.21 -3.06 17.28
CA LYS A 130 5.26 -2.72 18.26
C LYS A 130 6.27 -1.71 17.70
N VAL A 131 6.70 -1.88 16.45
CA VAL A 131 7.66 -0.98 15.79
C VAL A 131 7.05 0.39 15.52
N HIS A 132 5.79 0.43 15.06
CA HIS A 132 5.07 1.65 14.73
C HIS A 132 4.03 2.00 15.82
N ASN A 133 4.47 1.99 17.09
CA ASN A 133 3.63 2.24 18.26
C ASN A 133 3.19 3.71 18.43
N ARG A 134 3.69 4.62 17.57
CA ARG A 134 3.25 6.02 17.51
C ARG A 134 1.80 6.19 17.03
N PHE A 135 1.26 5.16 16.36
CA PHE A 135 -0.11 5.15 15.89
C PHE A 135 -1.00 4.34 16.84
N THR A 136 -2.27 4.74 16.94
CA THR A 136 -3.30 3.88 17.50
C THR A 136 -3.79 2.93 16.41
N TRP A 137 -3.43 1.66 16.52
CA TRP A 137 -3.83 0.63 15.56
C TRP A 137 -5.24 0.13 15.87
N LEU A 138 -6.08 0.04 14.85
CA LEU A 138 -7.35 -0.67 14.94
C LEU A 138 -7.17 -2.09 14.41
N VAL A 139 -7.61 -3.07 15.20
CA VAL A 139 -7.74 -4.46 14.77
C VAL A 139 -9.21 -4.79 14.87
N ILE A 140 -9.82 -5.16 13.75
CA ILE A 140 -11.25 -5.44 13.62
C ILE A 140 -11.45 -6.94 13.49
#